data_AF-A0A7S3DZL2-F1
#
_entry.id   AF-A0A7S3DZL2-F1
#
_cell.length_a   1.000
_cell.length_b   1.000
_cell.length_c   1.000
_cell.angle_alpha   90.00
_cell.angle_beta   90.00
_cell.angle_gamma   90.00
#
_symmetry.space_group_name_H-M   'P 1'
#
loop_
_entity.id
_entity.type
_entity.pdbx_description
1 polymer ?
#
loop_
_entity_poly.entity_id
_entity_poly.type
_entity_poly.pdbx_seq_one_letter_code
_entity_poly.pdbx_strand_id
1 'polypeptide(L)'
;GGLLSEVPDLRVSTLTPSTLRLLESFGVGSGIAPPLSRPFENMQIWDASGKAGFVRFSGEAEGERVLGQVVENEVLKEALQGRAVKLGCELVLGDVSDLRLPRPAFGITKPPPPAQEASGKGEADEADDTMATIRFEGGPSIRTPLVVGADGANSFVARKAGIRSVSHKYGQRAVTCTVRTEVTGLGGHGTAFQRFLPTGPIALLPVRGGFSNIVWSTTVPEARRLEGLDATGFAQAVNEAFHSAGEGGGGAAG
;
A
#
# COMPACT_ATOMS: atom_id res chain seq x y z
N GLY A 1 -6.30 -18.37 11.02
CA GLY A 1 -6.93 -18.51 9.71
C GLY A 1 -8.42 -18.27 9.84
N GLY A 2 -8.82 -17.00 9.84
CA GLY A 2 -10.22 -16.66 9.66
C GLY A 2 -10.65 -17.04 8.25
N LEU A 3 -11.89 -17.50 8.08
CA LEU A 3 -12.46 -17.67 6.74
C LEU A 3 -12.47 -16.28 6.06
N LEU A 4 -11.84 -16.17 4.89
CA LEU A 4 -11.92 -14.94 4.10
C LEU A 4 -13.37 -14.65 3.73
N SER A 5 -13.76 -13.38 3.75
CA SER A 5 -15.06 -12.94 3.26
C SER A 5 -15.23 -13.29 1.79
N GLU A 6 -16.48 -13.51 1.34
CA GLU A 6 -16.76 -13.76 -0.08
C GLU A 6 -16.25 -12.62 -0.97
N VAL A 7 -16.55 -11.38 -0.57
CA VAL A 7 -16.08 -10.16 -1.25
C VAL A 7 -14.67 -9.81 -0.75
N PRO A 8 -13.68 -9.64 -1.65
CA PRO A 8 -12.35 -9.19 -1.28
C PRO A 8 -12.29 -7.80 -0.65
N ASP A 9 -11.31 -7.58 0.22
CA ASP A 9 -11.00 -6.27 0.81
C ASP A 9 -10.75 -5.20 -0.26
N LEU A 10 -11.10 -3.96 0.05
CA LEU A 10 -10.80 -2.77 -0.76
C LEU A 10 -9.28 -2.55 -0.93
N ARG A 11 -8.51 -2.93 0.09
CA ARG A 11 -7.07 -2.72 0.20
C ARG A 11 -6.33 -3.94 -0.35
N VAL A 12 -5.95 -3.88 -1.63
CA VAL A 12 -5.09 -4.88 -2.27
C VAL A 12 -3.72 -4.31 -2.62
N SER A 13 -2.74 -5.19 -2.81
CA SER A 13 -1.41 -4.89 -3.33
C SER A 13 -1.14 -5.71 -4.57
N THR A 14 -0.55 -5.08 -5.59
CA THR A 14 -0.01 -5.78 -6.75
C THR A 14 1.47 -6.08 -6.51
N LEU A 15 1.81 -7.36 -6.41
CA LEU A 15 3.16 -7.85 -6.17
C LEU A 15 3.82 -8.20 -7.50
N THR A 16 5.00 -7.64 -7.73
CA THR A 16 5.82 -7.95 -8.91
C THR A 16 6.54 -9.30 -8.76
N PRO A 17 7.02 -9.93 -9.84
CA PRO A 17 7.78 -11.19 -9.76
C PRO A 17 8.99 -11.13 -8.82
N SER A 18 9.71 -10.00 -8.78
CA SER A 18 10.84 -9.81 -7.87
C SER A 18 10.41 -9.79 -6.40
N THR A 19 9.29 -9.13 -6.09
CA THR A 19 8.69 -9.14 -4.75
C THR A 19 8.21 -10.54 -4.36
N LEU A 20 7.60 -11.28 -5.29
CA LEU A 20 7.15 -12.66 -5.05
C LEU A 20 8.33 -13.59 -4.74
N ARG A 21 9.43 -13.51 -5.50
CA ARG A 21 10.67 -14.26 -5.22
C ARG A 21 11.25 -13.92 -3.84
N LEU A 22 11.25 -12.64 -3.46
CA LEU A 22 11.70 -12.22 -2.14
C LEU A 22 10.83 -12.83 -1.03
N LEU A 23 9.50 -12.75 -1.16
CA LEU A 23 8.57 -13.34 -0.18
C LEU A 23 8.71 -14.88 -0.10
N GLU A 24 8.94 -15.55 -1.22
CA GLU A 24 9.25 -16.99 -1.25
C GLU A 24 10.54 -17.31 -0.50
N SER A 25 11.59 -16.49 -0.66
CA SER A 25 12.85 -16.68 0.08
C SER A 25 12.68 -16.57 1.60
N PHE A 26 11.67 -15.83 2.06
CA PHE A 26 11.30 -15.76 3.47
C PHE A 26 10.34 -16.86 3.90
N GLY A 27 9.85 -17.72 2.99
CA GLY A 27 8.88 -18.78 3.28
C GLY A 27 7.44 -18.29 3.45
N VAL A 28 7.09 -17.19 2.77
CA VAL A 28 5.74 -16.57 2.84
C VAL A 28 4.86 -16.97 1.64
N GLY A 29 5.44 -17.45 0.53
CA GLY A 29 4.70 -17.61 -0.72
C GLY A 29 3.50 -18.54 -0.64
N SER A 30 3.56 -19.63 0.14
CA SER A 30 2.41 -20.51 0.37
C SER A 30 1.23 -19.82 1.08
N GLY A 31 1.50 -18.83 1.93
CA GLY A 31 0.49 -18.06 2.64
C GLY A 31 -0.23 -17.02 1.77
N ILE A 32 0.29 -16.77 0.56
CA ILE A 32 -0.28 -15.82 -0.40
C ILE A 32 -0.53 -16.47 -1.78
N ALA A 33 -0.45 -17.80 -1.87
CA ALA A 33 -0.69 -18.51 -3.12
C ALA A 33 -2.19 -18.49 -3.48
N PRO A 34 -2.54 -18.65 -4.77
CA PRO A 34 -3.93 -18.89 -5.16
C PRO A 34 -4.54 -20.07 -4.39
N PRO A 35 -5.84 -20.01 -4.00
CA PRO A 35 -6.84 -19.03 -4.40
C PRO A 35 -6.90 -17.75 -3.52
N LEU A 36 -5.98 -17.56 -2.57
CA LEU A 36 -5.96 -16.38 -1.70
C LEU A 36 -5.50 -15.10 -2.42
N SER A 37 -4.98 -15.27 -3.63
CA SER A 37 -4.46 -14.22 -4.48
C SER A 37 -4.79 -14.50 -5.94
N ARG A 38 -4.58 -13.51 -6.79
CA ARG A 38 -4.86 -13.62 -8.22
C ARG A 38 -3.67 -13.19 -9.08
N PRO A 39 -2.99 -14.14 -9.76
CA PRO A 39 -2.00 -13.77 -10.76
C PRO A 39 -2.67 -13.16 -11.99
N PHE A 40 -1.94 -12.30 -12.69
CA PHE A 40 -2.29 -11.83 -14.02
C PHE A 40 -1.08 -11.92 -14.94
N GLU A 41 -1.35 -12.23 -16.19
CA GLU A 41 -0.36 -12.55 -17.21
C GLU A 41 -0.36 -11.48 -18.31
N ASN A 42 -1.43 -10.70 -18.38
CA ASN A 42 -1.62 -9.67 -19.38
C ASN A 42 -1.81 -8.32 -18.70
N MET A 43 -1.28 -7.27 -19.32
CA MET A 43 -1.59 -5.89 -18.95
C MET A 43 -1.94 -5.09 -20.20
N GLN A 44 -3.01 -4.31 -20.13
CA GLN A 44 -3.43 -3.40 -21.20
C GLN A 44 -3.48 -1.99 -20.64
N ILE A 45 -2.73 -1.10 -21.29
CA ILE A 45 -2.60 0.30 -20.88
C ILE A 45 -2.97 1.19 -22.05
N TRP A 46 -3.87 2.14 -21.86
CA TRP A 46 -4.22 3.10 -22.91
C TRP A 46 -4.56 4.49 -22.41
N ASP A 47 -4.61 5.44 -23.32
CA ASP A 47 -4.90 6.84 -23.02
C ASP A 47 -6.25 7.28 -23.61
N ALA A 48 -6.93 8.22 -22.95
CA ALA A 48 -8.22 8.74 -23.38
C ALA A 48 -8.16 9.64 -24.62
N SER A 49 -7.01 10.21 -24.98
CA SER A 49 -6.83 11.16 -26.09
C SER A 49 -6.99 10.54 -27.50
N GLY A 50 -7.20 9.23 -27.62
CA GLY A 50 -7.51 8.56 -28.88
C GLY A 50 -6.37 8.52 -29.91
N LYS A 51 -5.22 9.11 -29.62
CA LYS A 51 -4.05 9.16 -30.51
C LYS A 51 -3.01 8.13 -30.06
N ALA A 52 -3.18 6.89 -30.52
CA ALA A 52 -2.13 5.85 -30.58
C ALA A 52 -1.45 5.40 -29.26
N GLY A 53 -1.91 5.80 -28.08
CA GLY A 53 -1.40 5.29 -26.81
C GLY A 53 -2.13 4.01 -26.39
N PHE A 54 -1.73 2.85 -26.94
CA PHE A 54 -2.15 1.53 -26.44
C PHE A 54 -0.92 0.63 -26.32
N VAL A 55 -0.69 0.09 -25.13
CA VAL A 55 0.41 -0.83 -24.85
C VAL A 55 -0.17 -2.11 -24.26
N ARG A 56 0.23 -3.25 -24.83
CA ARG A 56 -0.09 -4.57 -24.31
C ARG A 56 1.19 -5.29 -23.90
N PHE A 57 1.20 -5.78 -22.67
CA PHE A 57 2.24 -6.65 -22.15
C PHE A 57 1.66 -8.06 -21.94
N SER A 58 2.48 -9.06 -22.23
CA SER A 58 2.23 -10.47 -21.91
C SER A 58 3.45 -10.98 -21.15
N GLY A 59 3.26 -11.72 -20.06
CA GLY A 59 4.36 -12.33 -19.31
C GLY A 59 5.25 -13.20 -20.20
N GLU A 60 4.64 -13.99 -21.11
CA GLU A 60 5.37 -14.88 -22.02
C GLU A 60 6.41 -14.14 -22.89
N ALA A 61 6.14 -12.90 -23.27
CA ALA A 61 7.04 -12.09 -24.09
C ALA A 61 8.28 -11.59 -23.30
N GLU A 62 8.20 -11.55 -21.97
CA GLU A 62 9.25 -11.06 -21.05
C GLU A 62 10.00 -12.21 -20.36
N GLY A 63 9.72 -13.47 -20.72
CA GLY A 63 10.33 -14.66 -20.11
C GLY A 63 9.81 -15.00 -18.71
N GLU A 64 8.80 -14.30 -18.22
CA GLU A 64 8.16 -14.50 -16.91
C GLU A 64 6.73 -15.02 -17.11
N ARG A 65 6.34 -16.15 -16.48
CA ARG A 65 4.98 -16.70 -16.71
C ARG A 65 3.84 -15.79 -16.23
N VAL A 66 4.12 -14.86 -15.31
CA VAL A 66 3.14 -13.92 -14.74
C VAL A 66 3.75 -12.52 -14.64
N LEU A 67 2.95 -11.48 -14.91
CA LEU A 67 3.38 -10.08 -14.78
C LEU A 67 3.29 -9.58 -13.33
N GLY A 68 2.40 -10.19 -12.55
CA GLY A 68 2.25 -9.89 -11.13
C GLY A 68 1.11 -10.67 -10.49
N GLN A 69 0.95 -10.46 -9.19
CA GLN A 69 -0.09 -11.10 -8.40
C GLN A 69 -0.77 -10.09 -7.48
N VAL A 70 -2.09 -10.03 -7.52
CA VAL A 70 -2.89 -9.17 -6.64
C VAL A 70 -3.24 -9.95 -5.38
N VAL A 71 -2.94 -9.37 -4.22
CA VAL A 71 -3.15 -9.97 -2.89
C VAL A 71 -3.86 -8.96 -1.99
N GLU A 72 -4.86 -9.40 -1.22
CA GLU A 72 -5.47 -8.58 -0.17
C GLU A 72 -4.43 -8.26 0.92
N ASN A 73 -4.39 -7.01 1.38
CA ASN A 73 -3.36 -6.58 2.32
C ASN A 73 -3.44 -7.34 3.66
N GLU A 74 -4.63 -7.72 4.11
CA GLU A 74 -4.79 -8.56 5.30
C GLU A 74 -4.18 -9.95 5.13
N VAL A 75 -4.38 -10.60 3.98
CA VAL A 75 -3.77 -11.90 3.68
C VAL A 75 -2.25 -11.80 3.70
N LEU A 76 -1.69 -10.76 3.06
CA LEU A 76 -0.24 -10.54 3.06
C LEU A 76 0.30 -10.29 4.47
N LYS A 77 -0.40 -9.48 5.28
CA LYS A 77 -0.02 -9.21 6.67
C LYS A 77 -0.09 -10.46 7.55
N GLU A 78 -1.17 -11.24 7.47
CA GLU A 78 -1.32 -12.49 8.23
C GLU A 78 -0.21 -13.48 7.86
N ALA A 79 0.11 -13.62 6.57
CA ALA A 79 1.18 -14.51 6.11
C ALA A 79 2.57 -14.06 6.63
N LEU A 80 2.86 -12.76 6.58
CA LEU A 80 4.11 -12.19 7.10
C LEU A 80 4.23 -12.32 8.62
N GLN A 81 3.18 -11.96 9.37
CA GLN A 81 3.14 -12.06 10.83
C GLN A 81 3.26 -13.53 11.28
N GLY A 82 2.51 -14.43 10.64
CA GLY A 82 2.59 -15.86 10.92
C GLY A 82 3.97 -16.42 10.63
N ARG A 83 4.66 -15.93 9.59
CA ARG A 83 6.04 -16.32 9.32
C ARG A 83 7.02 -15.76 10.35
N ALA A 84 6.86 -14.49 10.75
CA ALA A 84 7.69 -13.87 11.78
C ALA A 84 7.63 -14.65 13.10
N VAL A 85 6.42 -15.00 13.56
CA VAL A 85 6.23 -15.81 14.78
C VAL A 85 6.91 -17.18 14.66
N LYS A 86 6.78 -17.86 13.50
CA LYS A 86 7.46 -19.15 13.25
C LYS A 86 8.98 -19.05 13.25
N LEU A 87 9.53 -17.88 12.98
CA LEU A 87 10.97 -17.60 13.05
C LEU A 87 11.43 -17.15 14.46
N GLY A 88 10.51 -17.10 15.42
CA GLY A 88 10.81 -16.70 16.81
C GLY A 88 10.71 -15.20 17.05
N CYS A 89 10.14 -14.41 16.14
CA CYS A 89 9.86 -13.01 16.41
C CYS A 89 8.69 -12.87 17.39
N GLU A 90 8.87 -12.07 18.44
CA GLU A 90 7.80 -11.67 19.35
C GLU A 90 7.02 -10.50 18.74
N LEU A 91 5.69 -10.64 18.67
CA LEU A 91 4.80 -9.58 18.22
C LEU A 91 4.12 -8.94 19.44
N VAL A 92 4.52 -7.70 19.75
CA VAL A 92 3.90 -6.89 20.80
C VAL A 92 2.96 -5.89 20.14
N LEU A 93 1.66 -5.99 20.43
CA LEU A 93 0.64 -5.08 19.95
C LEU A 93 0.31 -4.06 21.03
N GLY A 94 0.27 -2.78 20.67
CA GLY A 94 -0.11 -1.69 21.57
C GLY A 94 0.41 -0.35 21.07
N ASP A 95 -0.14 0.72 21.63
CA ASP A 95 0.29 2.08 21.31
C ASP A 95 1.59 2.41 22.05
N VAL A 96 2.54 3.01 21.33
CA VAL A 96 3.82 3.45 21.91
C VAL A 96 3.65 4.84 22.50
N SER A 97 3.81 4.96 23.81
CA SER A 97 3.68 6.21 24.56
C SER A 97 4.98 7.02 24.60
N ASP A 98 6.13 6.36 24.63
CA ASP A 98 7.45 7.03 24.54
C ASP A 98 8.48 6.17 23.81
N LEU A 99 9.41 6.83 23.14
CA LEU A 99 10.59 6.24 22.52
C LEU A 99 11.79 7.13 22.82
N ARG A 100 12.77 6.56 23.51
CA ARG A 100 14.08 7.15 23.75
C ARG A 100 15.12 6.42 22.90
N LEU A 101 15.91 7.17 22.15
CA LEU A 101 16.97 6.64 21.29
C LEU A 101 18.33 6.77 21.99
N PRO A 102 19.31 5.90 21.70
CA PRO A 102 20.63 5.93 22.30
C PRO A 102 21.44 7.18 21.89
N ARG A 103 22.39 7.62 22.73
CA ARG A 103 23.38 8.67 22.39
C ARG A 103 24.83 8.12 22.38
N PRO A 104 25.76 8.79 21.65
CA PRO A 104 25.48 9.85 20.68
C PRO A 104 24.70 9.28 19.51
N ALA A 105 23.54 9.86 19.23
CA ALA A 105 22.72 9.44 18.10
C ALA A 105 23.57 9.67 16.86
N PHE A 106 24.12 8.62 16.25
CA PHE A 106 24.80 8.75 14.97
C PHE A 106 23.74 9.13 13.92
N GLY A 107 23.60 10.43 13.66
CA GLY A 107 22.62 11.06 12.76
C GLY A 107 22.43 12.57 13.05
N ILE A 108 21.97 13.34 12.06
CA ILE A 108 21.85 14.82 12.07
C ILE A 108 20.94 15.30 13.21
N THR A 109 21.50 15.45 14.39
CA THR A 109 20.86 16.12 15.52
C THR A 109 21.69 17.35 15.85
N LYS A 110 21.03 18.52 15.93
CA LYS A 110 21.68 19.71 16.48
C LYS A 110 22.05 19.37 17.93
N PRO A 111 23.29 19.62 18.39
CA PRO A 111 23.63 19.38 19.79
C PRO A 111 22.61 20.07 20.69
N PRO A 112 22.15 19.43 21.78
CA PRO A 112 21.31 20.12 22.74
C PRO A 112 22.05 21.36 23.26
N PRO A 113 21.35 22.48 23.51
CA PRO A 113 21.96 23.59 24.23
C PRO A 113 22.51 23.08 25.58
N PRO A 114 23.64 23.64 26.05
CA PRO A 114 24.23 23.22 27.33
C PRO A 114 23.18 23.29 28.43
N ALA A 115 23.17 22.26 29.28
CA ALA A 115 22.21 22.11 30.37
C ALA A 115 22.13 23.40 31.19
N GLN A 116 20.98 24.07 31.14
CA GLN A 116 20.62 24.97 32.23
C GLN A 116 20.28 24.07 33.41
N GLU A 117 21.05 24.22 34.49
CA GLU A 117 20.88 23.54 35.75
C GLU A 117 19.47 23.82 36.31
N ALA A 118 18.51 22.98 35.93
CA ALA A 118 17.25 22.88 36.65
C ALA A 118 17.50 21.92 37.83
N SER A 119 17.76 22.52 38.99
CA SER A 119 17.81 21.84 40.28
C SER A 119 16.45 21.16 40.57
N GLY A 120 16.34 19.89 40.21
CA GLY A 120 15.21 19.04 40.56
C GLY A 120 15.74 17.63 40.81
N LYS A 121 15.71 17.19 42.07
CA LYS A 121 15.99 15.81 42.48
C LYS A 121 14.90 14.90 41.91
N GLY A 122 15.07 14.45 40.67
CA GLY A 122 14.46 13.25 40.14
C GLY A 122 15.58 12.23 39.97
N GLU A 123 15.38 11.01 40.45
CA GLU A 123 16.30 9.88 40.31
C GLU A 123 16.80 9.82 38.87
N ALA A 124 18.08 10.16 38.70
CA ALA A 124 18.77 9.95 37.45
C ALA A 124 18.94 8.43 37.34
N ASP A 125 18.05 7.78 36.60
CA ASP A 125 18.42 6.58 35.88
C ASP A 125 19.68 6.96 35.08
N GLU A 126 20.86 6.55 35.56
CA GLU A 126 22.08 6.41 34.77
C GLU A 126 21.84 5.34 33.69
N ALA A 127 20.85 5.58 32.85
CA ALA A 127 20.44 4.71 31.77
C ALA A 127 21.53 4.78 30.72
N ASP A 128 22.41 3.78 30.77
CA ASP A 128 23.22 3.22 29.68
C ASP A 128 22.84 3.82 28.32
N ASP A 129 23.61 4.85 27.95
CA ASP A 129 23.36 5.75 26.81
C ASP A 129 23.39 5.01 25.46
N THR A 130 23.73 3.72 25.47
CA THR A 130 23.93 2.88 24.28
C THR A 130 22.64 2.18 23.80
N MET A 131 21.55 2.21 24.58
CA MET A 131 20.33 1.45 24.30
C MET A 131 19.10 2.34 24.09
N ALA A 132 18.27 2.02 23.08
CA ALA A 132 16.94 2.58 22.93
C ALA A 132 15.98 2.00 23.97
N THR A 133 14.99 2.79 24.38
CA THR A 133 13.89 2.36 25.26
C THR A 133 12.54 2.71 24.64
N ILE A 134 11.67 1.72 24.48
CA ILE A 134 10.31 1.84 23.96
C ILE A 134 9.34 1.58 25.12
N ARG A 135 8.39 2.49 25.35
CA ARG A 135 7.34 2.35 26.37
C ARG A 135 5.99 2.25 25.69
N PHE A 136 5.21 1.24 26.06
CA PHE A 136 3.83 1.07 25.59
C PHE A 136 2.85 1.72 26.57
N GLU A 137 1.73 2.22 26.09
CA GLU A 137 0.67 2.76 26.95
C GLU A 137 0.06 1.65 27.83
N GLY A 138 0.15 1.80 29.16
CA GLY A 138 -0.31 0.80 30.12
C GLY A 138 0.40 -0.57 30.00
N GLY A 139 1.50 -0.63 29.24
CA GLY A 139 2.12 -1.88 28.81
C GLY A 139 3.60 -2.01 29.20
N PRO A 140 4.31 -2.99 28.61
CA PRO A 140 5.71 -3.25 28.93
C PRO A 140 6.64 -2.12 28.45
N SER A 141 7.88 -2.13 28.96
CA SER A 141 8.98 -1.33 28.42
C SER A 141 10.02 -2.26 27.81
N ILE A 142 10.46 -1.97 26.58
CA ILE A 142 11.45 -2.76 25.84
C ILE A 142 12.74 -1.96 25.71
N ARG A 143 13.89 -2.58 25.98
CA ARG A 143 15.22 -2.01 25.72
C ARG A 143 15.91 -2.75 24.57
N THR A 144 16.50 -2.03 23.64
CA THR A 144 17.12 -2.61 22.43
C THR A 144 18.26 -1.72 21.91
N PRO A 145 19.34 -2.29 21.31
CA PRO A 145 20.40 -1.49 20.70
C PRO A 145 19.97 -0.84 19.36
N LEU A 146 18.95 -1.38 18.69
CA LEU A 146 18.52 -0.91 17.36
C LEU A 146 16.99 -0.81 17.29
N VAL A 147 16.51 0.28 16.69
CA VAL A 147 15.11 0.50 16.35
C VAL A 147 15.00 0.73 14.85
N VAL A 148 14.14 -0.03 14.19
CA VAL A 148 13.80 0.14 12.77
C VAL A 148 12.37 0.69 12.68
N GLY A 149 12.23 1.90 12.14
CA GLY A 149 10.92 2.53 11.90
C GLY A 149 10.28 2.05 10.61
N ALA A 150 9.31 1.14 10.71
CA ALA A 150 8.47 0.68 9.60
C ALA A 150 6.99 1.11 9.79
N ASP A 151 6.79 2.29 10.37
CA ASP A 151 5.53 2.83 10.89
C ASP A 151 4.84 3.84 9.94
N GLY A 152 5.12 3.73 8.64
CA GLY A 152 4.40 4.42 7.57
C GLY A 152 4.73 5.91 7.40
N ALA A 153 3.90 6.60 6.61
CA ALA A 153 4.16 7.98 6.16
C ALA A 153 4.23 9.01 7.29
N ASN A 154 3.55 8.74 8.41
CA ASN A 154 3.55 9.58 9.61
C ASN A 154 4.43 8.97 10.72
N SER A 155 5.62 8.47 10.34
CA SER A 155 6.54 7.76 11.23
C SER A 155 6.83 8.52 12.53
N PHE A 156 6.46 7.90 13.65
CA PHE A 156 6.79 8.31 15.01
C PHE A 156 8.30 8.17 15.27
N VAL A 157 8.90 7.08 14.80
CA VAL A 157 10.34 6.81 14.95
C VAL A 157 11.16 7.89 14.25
N ALA A 158 10.82 8.24 12.99
CA ALA A 158 11.52 9.28 12.24
C ALA A 158 11.45 10.64 12.94
N ARG A 159 10.27 11.02 13.46
CA ARG A 159 10.10 12.27 14.24
C ARG A 159 10.97 12.28 15.50
N LYS A 160 10.99 11.20 16.27
CA LYS A 160 11.81 11.07 17.49
C LYS A 160 13.31 11.12 17.18
N ALA A 161 13.72 10.62 16.02
CA ALA A 161 15.10 10.71 15.54
C ALA A 161 15.48 12.08 14.92
N GLY A 162 14.54 13.03 14.82
CA GLY A 162 14.78 14.33 14.17
C GLY A 162 14.90 14.25 12.63
N ILE A 163 14.50 13.14 12.03
CA ILE A 163 14.52 12.94 10.57
C ILE A 163 13.34 13.69 9.97
N ARG A 164 13.63 14.71 9.17
CA ARG A 164 12.61 15.50 8.46
C ARG A 164 12.13 14.74 7.24
N SER A 165 10.80 14.66 7.06
CA SER A 165 10.19 14.20 5.82
C SER A 165 9.76 15.40 4.97
N VAL A 166 9.99 15.30 3.66
CA VAL A 166 9.43 16.24 2.68
C VAL A 166 8.19 15.58 2.10
N SER A 167 7.03 16.24 2.21
CA SER A 167 5.78 15.75 1.63
C SER A 167 5.34 16.67 0.50
N HIS A 168 4.94 16.06 -0.62
CA HIS A 168 4.35 16.75 -1.75
C HIS A 168 2.87 16.36 -1.83
N LYS A 169 1.98 17.35 -1.78
CA LYS A 169 0.55 17.12 -2.02
C LYS A 169 0.32 17.12 -3.52
N TYR A 170 0.08 15.94 -4.09
CA TYR A 170 -0.16 15.76 -5.53
C TYR A 170 -1.53 16.28 -6.01
N GLY A 171 -2.38 16.80 -5.12
CA GLY A 171 -3.70 17.35 -5.47
C GLY A 171 -4.71 16.31 -5.95
N GLN A 172 -4.38 15.02 -5.84
CA GLN A 172 -5.19 13.88 -6.27
C GLN A 172 -5.58 13.00 -5.09
N ARG A 173 -6.66 12.23 -5.27
CA ARG A 173 -7.12 11.18 -4.37
C ARG A 173 -7.35 9.90 -5.17
N ALA A 174 -7.07 8.76 -4.55
CA ALA A 174 -7.41 7.45 -5.11
C ALA A 174 -8.73 6.97 -4.49
N VAL A 175 -9.72 6.69 -5.33
CA VAL A 175 -10.95 5.99 -4.96
C VAL A 175 -10.74 4.51 -5.26
N THR A 176 -11.01 3.64 -4.28
CA THR A 176 -10.86 2.19 -4.43
C THR A 176 -12.17 1.48 -4.22
N CYS A 177 -12.47 0.48 -5.04
CA CYS A 177 -13.70 -0.30 -4.96
C CYS A 177 -13.49 -1.74 -5.41
N THR A 178 -14.20 -2.69 -4.83
CA THR A 178 -14.24 -4.07 -5.30
C THR A 178 -15.51 -4.27 -6.13
N VAL A 179 -15.35 -4.62 -7.41
CA VAL A 179 -16.44 -4.81 -8.36
C VAL A 179 -16.46 -6.25 -8.87
N ARG A 180 -17.65 -6.78 -9.18
CA ARG A 180 -17.79 -8.07 -9.86
C ARG A 180 -17.80 -7.82 -11.37
N THR A 181 -16.97 -8.55 -12.11
CA THR A 181 -16.88 -8.42 -13.58
C THR A 181 -17.58 -9.57 -14.28
N GLU A 182 -18.22 -9.32 -15.42
CA GLU A 182 -19.02 -10.31 -16.17
C GLU A 182 -18.20 -11.40 -16.90
N VAL A 183 -16.90 -11.58 -16.62
CA VAL A 183 -16.07 -12.55 -17.33
C VAL A 183 -16.32 -13.98 -16.84
N THR A 184 -16.77 -14.83 -17.76
CA THR A 184 -17.09 -16.25 -17.59
C THR A 184 -15.84 -17.14 -17.51
N GLY A 185 -15.64 -17.78 -16.36
CA GLY A 185 -14.59 -18.78 -16.10
C GLY A 185 -14.36 -18.94 -14.59
N LEU A 186 -13.91 -20.11 -14.14
CA LEU A 186 -13.79 -20.51 -12.72
C LEU A 186 -12.78 -19.67 -11.87
N GLY A 187 -12.31 -18.52 -12.35
CA GLY A 187 -11.38 -17.65 -11.63
C GLY A 187 -11.32 -16.18 -12.07
N GLY A 188 -12.24 -15.69 -12.92
CA GLY A 188 -12.18 -14.33 -13.48
C GLY A 188 -11.08 -14.14 -14.54
N HIS A 189 -10.87 -12.90 -15.02
CA HIS A 189 -9.85 -12.60 -16.04
C HIS A 189 -8.41 -12.57 -15.47
N GLY A 190 -7.42 -12.83 -16.33
CA GLY A 190 -5.98 -12.75 -16.02
C GLY A 190 -5.30 -11.50 -16.59
N THR A 191 -6.06 -10.43 -16.78
CA THR A 191 -5.59 -9.17 -17.38
C THR A 191 -5.75 -8.01 -16.40
N ALA A 192 -4.69 -7.24 -16.16
CA ALA A 192 -4.79 -5.93 -15.51
C ALA A 192 -5.05 -4.85 -16.56
N PHE A 193 -6.01 -3.97 -16.33
CA PHE A 193 -6.33 -2.86 -17.22
C PHE A 193 -5.96 -1.53 -16.56
N GLN A 194 -5.41 -0.60 -17.33
CA GLN A 194 -5.19 0.77 -16.89
C GLN A 194 -5.49 1.74 -18.01
N ARG A 195 -6.31 2.74 -17.73
CA ARG A 195 -6.57 3.85 -18.64
C ARG A 195 -6.13 5.16 -18.01
N PHE A 196 -5.41 5.97 -18.78
CA PHE A 196 -5.10 7.35 -18.41
C PHE A 196 -6.22 8.28 -18.87
N LEU A 197 -6.87 8.95 -17.93
CA LEU A 197 -7.85 10.02 -18.19
C LEU A 197 -7.21 11.38 -17.92
N PRO A 198 -7.77 12.48 -18.45
CA PRO A 198 -7.27 13.83 -18.16
C PRO A 198 -7.21 14.18 -16.67
N THR A 199 -8.07 13.57 -15.85
CA THR A 199 -8.13 13.78 -14.39
C THR A 199 -7.20 12.85 -13.60
N GLY A 200 -6.65 11.82 -14.25
CA GLY A 200 -5.77 10.82 -13.66
C GLY A 200 -6.12 9.39 -14.11
N PRO A 201 -5.30 8.39 -13.75
CA PRO A 201 -5.50 7.03 -14.20
C PRO A 201 -6.61 6.29 -13.44
N ILE A 202 -7.29 5.39 -14.14
CA ILE A 202 -8.15 4.36 -13.57
C ILE A 202 -7.56 2.98 -13.91
N ALA A 203 -7.43 2.12 -12.89
CA ALA A 203 -6.97 0.74 -13.05
C ALA A 203 -8.05 -0.24 -12.60
N LEU A 204 -8.12 -1.39 -13.27
CA LEU A 204 -8.96 -2.53 -12.93
C LEU A 204 -8.07 -3.76 -12.82
N LEU A 205 -7.91 -4.24 -11.59
CA LEU A 205 -6.97 -5.29 -11.22
C LEU A 205 -7.74 -6.57 -10.86
N PRO A 206 -7.43 -7.73 -11.46
CA PRO A 206 -8.13 -8.96 -11.14
C PRO A 206 -7.81 -9.40 -9.71
N VAL A 207 -8.84 -9.79 -8.96
CA VAL A 207 -8.74 -10.32 -7.59
C VAL A 207 -9.42 -11.69 -7.53
N ARG A 208 -9.32 -12.41 -6.41
CA ARG A 208 -9.97 -13.72 -6.22
C ARG A 208 -11.48 -13.64 -6.39
N GLY A 209 -12.11 -14.79 -6.68
CA GLY A 209 -13.57 -14.94 -6.66
C GLY A 209 -14.32 -14.27 -7.81
N GLY A 210 -13.64 -13.93 -8.92
CA GLY A 210 -14.26 -13.24 -10.06
C GLY A 210 -14.51 -11.74 -9.81
N PHE A 211 -13.88 -11.18 -8.78
CA PHE A 211 -13.88 -9.75 -8.51
C PHE A 211 -12.68 -9.07 -9.14
N SER A 212 -12.79 -7.76 -9.28
CA SER A 212 -11.69 -6.86 -9.61
C SER A 212 -11.65 -5.69 -8.64
N ASN A 213 -10.45 -5.17 -8.37
CA ASN A 213 -10.25 -3.96 -7.61
C ASN A 213 -10.05 -2.78 -8.57
N ILE A 214 -10.85 -1.75 -8.37
CA ILE A 214 -10.69 -0.45 -9.03
C ILE A 214 -9.74 0.38 -8.20
N VAL A 215 -8.75 1.00 -8.86
CA VAL A 215 -7.95 2.08 -8.28
C VAL A 215 -8.06 3.27 -9.21
N TRP A 216 -8.83 4.27 -8.81
CA TRP A 216 -9.09 5.46 -9.62
C TRP A 216 -8.45 6.68 -8.97
N SER A 217 -7.27 7.07 -9.47
CA SER A 217 -6.60 8.30 -9.07
C SER A 217 -7.20 9.46 -9.87
N THR A 218 -7.80 10.43 -9.18
CA THR A 218 -8.48 11.56 -9.81
C THR A 218 -8.35 12.83 -8.97
N THR A 219 -8.90 13.93 -9.45
CA THR A 219 -8.94 15.21 -8.73
C THR A 219 -9.77 15.10 -7.44
N VAL A 220 -9.50 15.95 -6.45
CA VAL A 220 -10.26 15.95 -5.19
C VAL A 220 -11.78 16.14 -5.40
N PRO A 221 -12.25 17.08 -6.24
CA PRO A 221 -13.69 17.23 -6.49
C PRO A 221 -14.32 15.99 -7.12
N GLU A 222 -13.66 15.38 -8.10
CA GLU A 222 -14.18 14.19 -8.78
C GLU A 222 -14.21 12.98 -7.85
N ALA A 223 -13.19 12.80 -7.02
CA ALA A 223 -13.18 11.75 -6.00
C ALA A 223 -14.38 11.90 -5.03
N ARG A 224 -14.70 13.13 -4.61
CA ARG A 224 -15.87 13.39 -3.75
C ARG A 224 -17.19 13.10 -4.46
N ARG A 225 -17.30 13.40 -5.76
CA ARG A 225 -18.47 13.05 -6.56
C ARG A 225 -18.66 11.54 -6.61
N LEU A 226 -17.58 10.80 -6.92
CA LEU A 226 -17.58 9.34 -7.00
C LEU A 226 -17.94 8.67 -5.67
N GLU A 227 -17.42 9.18 -4.54
CA GLU A 227 -17.75 8.71 -3.19
C GLU A 227 -19.21 8.96 -2.80
N GLY A 228 -19.87 9.94 -3.42
CA GLY A 228 -21.29 10.26 -3.19
C GLY A 228 -22.26 9.46 -4.06
N LEU A 229 -21.78 8.65 -5.01
CA LEU A 229 -22.62 7.80 -5.84
C LEU A 229 -23.05 6.54 -5.08
N ASP A 230 -24.23 6.02 -5.41
CA ASP A 230 -24.60 4.66 -5.02
C ASP A 230 -23.86 3.62 -5.87
N ALA A 231 -24.06 2.33 -5.56
CA ALA A 231 -23.37 1.25 -6.26
C ALA A 231 -23.65 1.23 -7.77
N THR A 232 -24.88 1.54 -8.18
CA THR A 232 -25.29 1.55 -9.60
C THR A 232 -24.65 2.72 -10.33
N GLY A 233 -24.72 3.93 -9.77
CA GLY A 233 -24.11 5.13 -10.34
C GLY A 233 -22.59 5.02 -10.40
N PHE A 234 -21.95 4.42 -9.39
CA PHE A 234 -20.51 4.19 -9.42
C PHE A 234 -20.11 3.19 -10.50
N ALA A 235 -20.85 2.08 -10.65
CA ALA A 235 -20.60 1.10 -11.72
C ALA A 235 -20.74 1.72 -13.12
N GLN A 236 -21.75 2.58 -13.31
CA GLN A 236 -21.91 3.34 -14.55
C GLN A 236 -20.70 4.26 -14.81
N ALA A 237 -20.28 5.03 -13.80
CA ALA A 237 -19.11 5.91 -13.93
C ALA A 237 -17.82 5.14 -14.25
N VAL A 238 -17.61 3.96 -13.67
CA VAL A 238 -16.48 3.07 -14.02
C VAL A 238 -16.58 2.59 -15.46
N ASN A 239 -17.76 2.15 -15.90
CA ASN A 239 -17.95 1.70 -17.28
C ASN A 239 -17.72 2.84 -18.28
N GLU A 240 -18.25 4.03 -18.03
CA GLU A 240 -17.98 5.23 -18.83
C GLU A 240 -16.48 5.55 -18.85
N ALA A 241 -15.81 5.51 -17.70
CA ALA A 241 -14.39 5.76 -17.59
C ALA A 241 -13.54 4.78 -18.42
N PHE A 242 -13.96 3.52 -18.61
CA PHE A 242 -13.24 2.57 -19.46
C PHE A 242 -13.62 2.65 -20.96
N HIS A 243 -14.82 3.13 -21.31
CA HIS A 243 -15.36 3.04 -22.68
C HIS A 243 -15.59 4.36 -23.41
N SER A 244 -15.66 5.51 -22.71
CA SER A 244 -15.94 6.80 -23.34
C SER A 244 -14.88 7.14 -24.39
N ALA A 245 -15.28 7.57 -25.58
CA ALA A 245 -14.34 8.19 -26.52
C ALA A 245 -13.93 9.55 -25.95
N GLY A 246 -12.63 9.86 -25.91
CA GLY A 246 -12.18 11.17 -25.45
C GLY A 246 -12.88 12.26 -26.26
N GLU A 247 -13.50 13.23 -25.57
CA GLU A 247 -14.06 14.40 -26.22
C GLU A 247 -12.93 15.16 -26.92
N GLY A 248 -12.76 14.89 -28.22
CA GLY A 248 -12.01 15.75 -29.09
C GLY A 248 -12.74 17.09 -29.11
N GLY A 249 -12.10 18.13 -28.58
CA GLY A 249 -12.57 19.50 -28.72
C GLY A 249 -12.71 19.85 -30.20
N GLY A 250 -13.91 19.65 -30.75
CA GLY A 250 -14.34 20.13 -32.05
C GLY A 250 -14.72 21.59 -31.96
N GLY A 251 -13.73 22.45 -31.75
CA GLY A 251 -13.85 23.86 -32.02
C GLY A 251 -13.96 24.10 -33.52
N ALA A 252 -15.06 24.73 -33.91
CA ALA A 252 -15.28 25.57 -35.10
C ALA A 252 -14.35 25.42 -36.31
N ALA A 253 -14.93 24.93 -37.41
CA ALA A 253 -14.72 25.38 -38.79
C ALA A 253 -15.94 24.82 -39.55
N GLY A 254 -16.75 25.56 -40.30
CA GLY A 254 -16.56 26.76 -41.10
C GLY A 254 -17.46 26.56 -42.31
#